data_AF-A0A7X4BCV8-F1
#
_entry.id   AF-A0A7X4BCV8-F1
#
_cell.length_a   1.000
_cell.length_b   1.000
_cell.length_c   1.000
_cell.angle_alpha   90.00
_cell.angle_beta   90.00
_cell.angle_gamma   90.00
#
_symmetry.space_group_name_H-M   'P 1'
#
loop_
_entity.id
_entity.type
_entity.pdbx_description
1 polymer ?
#
loop_
_entity_poly.entity_id
_entity_poly.type
_entity_poly.pdbx_seq_one_letter_code
_entity_poly.pdbx_strand_id
1 'polypeptide(L)'
;MKTPFYNWKIYLDTCCLNRSSNDQTQTRIRRETEAIQTLLKYCFTERWLWITSDVLIFEVNNTPNQIQRDNMRVQLDRAYQNVSVGAIENTRG
;
A
#
# COMPACT_ATOMS: atom_id res chain seq x y z
N MET A 1 11.28 -29.05 -5.31
CA MET A 1 10.86 -28.71 -3.94
C MET A 1 9.97 -27.47 -4.04
N LYS A 2 8.64 -27.63 -3.98
CA LYS A 2 7.70 -26.49 -4.03
C LYS A 2 7.51 -26.02 -2.58
N THR A 3 8.15 -24.94 -2.20
CA THR A 3 7.87 -24.25 -0.94
C THR A 3 6.39 -23.85 -0.95
N PRO A 4 5.60 -24.10 0.10
CA PRO A 4 4.23 -23.61 0.15
C PRO A 4 4.32 -22.08 0.22
N PHE A 5 3.97 -21.41 -0.87
CA PHE A 5 3.85 -19.95 -0.88
C PHE A 5 2.75 -19.60 0.13
N TYR A 6 3.14 -19.03 1.27
CA TYR A 6 2.19 -18.38 2.15
C TYR A 6 1.70 -17.12 1.45
N ASN A 7 0.46 -17.14 0.97
CA ASN A 7 -0.19 -15.99 0.36
C ASN A 7 -0.61 -14.99 1.45
N TRP A 8 0.37 -14.35 2.07
CA TRP A 8 0.13 -13.25 3.00
C TRP A 8 -0.63 -12.14 2.28
N LYS A 9 -1.79 -11.78 2.82
CA LYS A 9 -2.56 -10.64 2.35
C LYS A 9 -2.12 -9.42 3.12
N ILE A 10 -1.70 -8.38 2.40
CA ILE A 10 -1.23 -7.13 2.99
C ILE A 10 -2.12 -6.00 2.52
N TYR A 11 -2.51 -5.15 3.45
CA TYR A 11 -3.18 -3.90 3.18
C TYR A 11 -2.23 -2.76 3.56
N LEU A 12 -2.08 -1.77 2.68
CA LEU A 12 -1.25 -0.60 2.90
C LEU A 12 -2.14 0.63 2.96
N ASP A 13 -1.95 1.44 3.99
CA ASP A 13 -2.60 2.75 4.13
C ASP A 13 -2.07 3.74 3.07
N THR A 14 -2.86 4.73 2.69
CA THR A 14 -2.47 5.81 1.77
C THR A 14 -1.15 6.47 2.18
N CYS A 15 -0.95 6.69 3.49
CA CYS A 15 0.29 7.30 3.98
C CYS A 15 1.53 6.43 3.72
N CYS A 16 1.37 5.10 3.61
CA CYS A 16 2.47 4.21 3.27
C CYS A 16 2.92 4.46 1.82
N LEU A 17 1.96 4.60 0.90
CA LEU A 17 2.26 4.82 -0.53
C LEU A 17 2.94 6.18 -0.78
N ASN A 18 2.61 7.18 0.03
CA ASN A 18 3.19 8.52 -0.08
C ASN A 18 4.47 8.72 0.76
N ARG A 19 4.96 7.70 1.47
CA ARG A 19 6.05 7.89 2.45
C ARG A 19 7.35 8.38 1.81
N SER A 20 7.63 7.95 0.59
CA SER A 20 8.80 8.38 -0.19
C SER A 20 8.78 9.87 -0.54
N SER A 21 7.61 10.51 -0.50
CA SER A 21 7.44 11.94 -0.79
C SER A 21 7.64 12.83 0.44
N ASN A 22 7.71 12.26 1.65
CA ASN A 22 8.00 13.02 2.86
C ASN A 22 9.50 13.38 2.96
N ASP A 23 9.85 14.25 3.90
CA ASP A 23 11.21 14.70 4.16
C ASP A 23 12.16 13.53 4.50
N GLN A 24 12.93 13.11 3.50
CA GLN A 24 13.87 12.00 3.60
C GLN A 24 15.15 12.35 4.40
N THR A 25 15.34 13.60 4.82
CA THR A 25 16.45 13.98 5.71
C THR A 25 16.26 13.40 7.12
N GLN A 26 15.02 13.11 7.51
CA GLN A 26 14.70 12.47 8.77
C GLN A 26 14.94 10.96 8.68
N THR A 27 15.89 10.46 9.47
CA THR A 27 16.26 9.03 9.52
C THR A 27 15.07 8.10 9.72
N ARG A 28 14.08 8.50 10.52
CA ARG A 28 12.86 7.72 10.74
C ARG A 28 12.06 7.55 9.44
N ILE A 29 11.78 8.65 8.75
CA ILE A 29 11.00 8.66 7.50
C ILE A 29 11.70 7.83 6.44
N ARG A 30 13.03 7.97 6.31
CA ARG A 30 13.83 7.18 5.38
C ARG A 30 13.74 5.68 5.66
N ARG A 31 13.87 5.25 6.91
CA ARG A 31 13.76 3.83 7.29
C ARG A 31 12.37 3.26 7.05
N GLU A 32 11.32 4.01 7.36
CA GLU A 32 9.95 3.59 7.07
C GLU A 32 9.72 3.47 5.56
N THR A 33 10.27 4.40 4.77
CA THR A 33 10.23 4.33 3.29
C THR A 33 10.93 3.08 2.77
N GLU A 34 12.13 2.77 3.27
CA GLU A 34 12.88 1.56 2.89
C GLU A 34 12.13 0.27 3.23
N ALA A 35 11.48 0.23 4.41
CA ALA A 35 10.65 -0.89 4.82
C ALA A 35 9.44 -1.06 3.89
N ILE A 36 8.68 0.00 3.63
CA ILE A 36 7.50 -0.04 2.73
C ILE A 36 7.90 -0.46 1.31
N GLN A 37 8.99 0.09 0.77
CA GLN A 37 9.50 -0.32 -0.55
C GLN A 37 9.87 -1.80 -0.59
N THR A 38 10.38 -2.35 0.51
CA THR A 38 10.68 -3.78 0.62
C THR A 38 9.40 -4.62 0.62
N LEU A 39 8.37 -4.20 1.35
CA LEU A 39 7.06 -4.87 1.33
C LEU A 39 6.45 -4.85 -0.08
N LEU A 40 6.46 -3.70 -0.75
CA LEU A 40 5.95 -3.54 -2.12
C LEU A 40 6.71 -4.44 -3.11
N LYS A 41 8.03 -4.59 -2.98
CA LYS A 41 8.82 -5.53 -3.80
C LYS A 41 8.37 -6.98 -3.60
N TYR A 42 8.04 -7.40 -2.38
CA TYR A 42 7.50 -8.73 -2.14
C TYR A 42 6.11 -8.93 -2.75
N CYS A 43 5.26 -7.90 -2.73
CA CYS A 43 3.98 -7.92 -3.44
C CYS A 43 4.16 -8.01 -4.96
N PHE A 44 5.08 -7.23 -5.53
CA PHE A 44 5.33 -7.22 -6.98
C PHE A 44 6.03 -8.49 -7.51
N THR A 45 6.67 -9.26 -6.62
CA THR A 45 7.25 -10.57 -6.96
C THR A 45 6.26 -11.72 -6.72
N GLU A 46 4.97 -11.39 -6.54
CA GLU A 46 3.86 -12.33 -6.30
C GLU A 46 4.05 -13.25 -5.09
N ARG A 47 4.97 -12.89 -4.18
CA ARG A 47 5.19 -13.64 -2.95
C ARG A 47 4.09 -13.35 -1.93
N TRP A 48 3.58 -12.11 -1.94
CA TRP A 48 2.49 -11.63 -1.09
C TRP A 48 1.39 -11.00 -1.95
N LEU A 49 0.16 -11.05 -1.47
CA LEU A 49 -1.01 -10.51 -2.14
C LEU A 49 -1.33 -9.13 -1.58
N TRP A 50 -1.08 -8.09 -2.38
CA TRP A 50 -1.47 -6.74 -1.99
C TRP A 50 -2.97 -6.51 -2.24
N ILE A 51 -3.70 -6.23 -1.17
CA ILE A 51 -5.13 -5.93 -1.16
C ILE A 51 -5.32 -4.42 -1.02
N THR A 52 -6.22 -3.85 -1.82
CA THR A 52 -6.64 -2.43 -1.79
C THR A 52 -8.13 -2.32 -1.52
N SER A 53 -8.65 -1.11 -1.35
CA SER A 53 -10.09 -0.86 -1.22
C SER A 53 -10.50 0.41 -1.96
N ASP A 54 -11.81 0.58 -2.13
CA ASP A 54 -12.38 1.82 -2.69
C ASP A 54 -12.07 3.05 -1.82
N VAL A 55 -11.94 2.86 -0.50
CA VAL A 55 -11.55 3.94 0.43
C VAL A 55 -10.12 4.40 0.16
N LEU A 56 -9.18 3.46 -0.02
CA LEU A 56 -7.79 3.77 -0.37
C LEU A 56 -7.69 4.49 -1.72
N ILE A 57 -8.46 4.04 -2.72
CA ILE A 57 -8.51 4.70 -4.03
C ILE A 57 -9.04 6.14 -3.89
N PHE A 58 -10.09 6.34 -3.10
CA PHE A 58 -10.66 7.66 -2.82
C PHE A 58 -9.63 8.58 -2.13
N GLU A 59 -8.92 8.11 -1.11
CA GLU A 59 -7.89 8.88 -0.41
C GLU A 59 -6.72 9.27 -1.33
N VAL A 60 -6.24 8.33 -2.16
CA VAL A 60 -5.20 8.61 -3.16
C VAL A 60 -5.69 9.68 -4.15
N ASN A 61 -6.93 9.59 -4.63
CA ASN A 61 -7.49 10.58 -5.55
C ASN A 61 -7.65 11.98 -4.93
N ASN A 62 -7.83 12.07 -3.61
CA ASN A 62 -7.94 13.33 -2.87
C ASN A 62 -6.60 13.94 -2.45
N THR A 63 -5.46 13.29 -2.71
CA THR A 63 -4.15 13.86 -2.36
C THR A 63 -3.90 15.16 -3.14
N PRO A 64 -3.63 16.33 -2.53
CA PRO A 64 -3.59 17.60 -3.27
C PRO A 64 -2.45 17.73 -4.29
N ASN A 65 -1.30 17.10 -4.03
CA ASN A 65 -0.15 17.15 -4.91
C ASN A 65 -0.30 16.17 -6.09
N GLN A 66 -0.34 16.69 -7.32
CA GLN A 66 -0.54 15.89 -8.53
C GLN A 66 0.56 14.84 -8.74
N ILE A 67 1.83 15.19 -8.52
CA ILE A 67 2.96 14.26 -8.71
C ILE A 67 2.84 13.09 -7.73
N GLN A 68 2.50 13.37 -6.47
CA GLN A 68 2.29 12.34 -5.46
C GLN A 68 1.10 11.45 -5.81
N ARG A 69 -0.02 12.04 -6.25
CA ARG A 69 -1.19 11.28 -6.73
C ARG A 69 -0.83 10.30 -7.83
N ASP A 70 -0.16 10.77 -8.87
CA ASP A 70 0.15 9.95 -10.04
C ASP A 70 1.09 8.80 -9.68
N ASN A 71 2.09 9.08 -8.83
CA ASN A 71 2.98 8.04 -8.31
C ASN A 71 2.23 6.97 -7.52
N MET A 72 1.27 7.36 -6.68
CA MET A 72 0.47 6.41 -5.91
C MET A 72 -0.50 5.61 -6.80
N ARG A 73 -1.10 6.23 -7.81
CA ARG A 73 -1.96 5.55 -8.79
C ARG A 73 -1.22 4.45 -9.55
N VAL A 74 0.00 4.74 -10.02
CA VAL A 74 0.86 3.75 -10.69
C VAL A 74 1.16 2.55 -9.78
N GLN A 75 1.23 2.77 -8.46
CA GLN A 75 1.36 1.66 -7.52
C GLN A 75 0.05 0.89 -7.41
N LEU A 76 -1.10 1.56 -7.23
CA LEU A 76 -2.42 0.92 -7.09
C LEU A 76 -2.77 -0.02 -8.26
N ASP A 77 -2.32 0.28 -9.48
CA ASP A 77 -2.52 -0.58 -10.66
C ASP A 77 -1.91 -1.99 -10.51
N ARG A 78 -1.00 -2.18 -9.54
CA ARG A 78 -0.34 -3.46 -9.25
C ARG A 78 -0.97 -4.21 -8.07
N ALA A 79 -2.08 -3.71 -7.54
CA ALA A 79 -2.81 -4.42 -6.50
C ALA A 79 -3.36 -5.74 -7.03
N TYR A 80 -3.30 -6.79 -6.21
CA TYR A 80 -3.81 -8.10 -6.58
C TYR A 80 -5.34 -8.14 -6.56
N GLN A 81 -5.96 -7.46 -5.58
CA GLN A 81 -7.39 -7.46 -5.39
C GLN A 81 -7.83 -6.14 -4.74
N ASN A 82 -8.94 -5.57 -5.23
CA ASN A 82 -9.70 -4.56 -4.51
C ASN A 82 -10.82 -5.24 -3.71
N VAL A 83 -10.98 -4.85 -2.43
CA VAL A 83 -12.08 -5.31 -1.58
C VAL A 83 -13.10 -4.20 -1.34
N SER A 84 -14.37 -4.58 -1.44
CA SER A 84 -15.49 -3.74 -1.02
C SER A 84 -15.47 -3.60 0.50
N VAL A 85 -15.56 -2.36 0.98
CA VAL A 85 -15.71 -2.06 2.41
C VAL A 85 -17.21 -1.94 2.73
N GLY A 86 -17.70 -2.75 3.66
CA GLY A 86 -19.09 -2.68 4.14
C GLY A 86 -19.29 -1.56 5.17
N ALA A 87 -20.52 -1.06 5.30
CA ALA A 87 -20.87 0.02 6.24
C ALA A 87 -20.89 -0.39 7.72
N ILE A 88 -20.69 -1.68 8.02
CA ILE A 88 -20.82 -2.23 9.37
C ILE A 88 -19.43 -2.57 9.90
N GLU A 89 -18.99 -1.79 10.88
CA GLU A 89 -17.86 -2.17 11.73
C GLU A 89 -18.34 -3.23 12.72
N ASN A 90 -18.05 -4.50 12.44
CA ASN A 90 -18.59 -5.60 13.24
C ASN A 90 -18.04 -5.62 14.67
N THR A 91 -16.82 -5.13 14.91
CA THR A 91 -16.24 -4.90 16.25
C THR A 91 -14.91 -4.15 16.12
N ARG A 92 -14.64 -3.16 16.97
CA ARG A 92 -13.26 -2.79 17.33
C ARG A 92 -12.90 -3.57 18.58
N GLY A 93 -11.98 -4.54 18.43
CA GLY A 93 -11.37 -5.21 19.58
C GLY A 93 -10.50 -4.25 20.38
#